data_AF-A0A656JNY0-F1
#
_entry.id   AF-A0A656JNY0-F1
#
_cell.length_a   1.000
_cell.length_b   1.000
_cell.length_c   1.000
_cell.angle_alpha   90.00
_cell.angle_beta   90.00
_cell.angle_gamma   90.00
#
_symmetry.space_group_name_H-M   'P 1'
#
loop_
_entity.id
_entity.type
_entity.pdbx_description
1 polymer ?
#
loop_
_entity_poly.entity_id
_entity_poly.type
_entity_poly.pdbx_seq_one_letter_code
_entity_poly.pdbx_strand_id
1 'polypeptide(L)'
;SLLSNAEQRSAARQLTLAMLALGLLGLGLIWRFIAPEQNGVSQLLLGAASLLVAIPVISAGWHSLRHPSLHGITDQLIALAMLGAWATGDLMTAALLPIIMIFGHVLEERSVIGSQEAIEALGRLTRSQARLLSADGSIREVDNTTLKPGDQVEVRAGDRVPADGRVLFGQASLDTSSITGESVPLEASVGIEVFGGAINLDGLLRIEVTRIGDQSTLGKVIALMQSAERSKPPITRLLERYAGSYMVLVLLIAALTWFITQDAQAML
;
A
#
# COMPACT_ATOMS: atom_id res chain seq x y z
N SER A 1 8.05 -0.79 8.51
CA SER A 1 7.70 -1.22 7.15
C SER A 1 6.53 -2.16 7.25
N LEU A 2 5.40 -1.79 6.65
CA LEU A 2 4.18 -2.60 6.68
C LEU A 2 4.15 -3.71 5.63
N LEU A 3 5.12 -3.74 4.71
CA LEU A 3 5.37 -4.96 3.98
C LEU A 3 5.91 -6.01 4.95
N SER A 4 5.24 -7.15 5.01
CA SER A 4 5.84 -8.34 5.60
C SER A 4 7.23 -8.53 4.98
N ASN A 5 8.22 -8.97 5.75
CA ASN A 5 9.53 -9.34 5.21
C ASN A 5 9.40 -10.28 4.01
N ALA A 6 8.29 -11.01 3.89
CA ALA A 6 7.95 -11.83 2.73
C ALA A 6 7.62 -11.02 1.46
N GLU A 7 6.86 -9.93 1.56
CA GLU A 7 6.43 -9.12 0.41
C GLU A 7 7.61 -8.33 -0.16
N GLN A 8 8.44 -7.71 0.71
CA GLN A 8 9.69 -7.07 0.27
C GLN A 8 10.63 -8.04 -0.43
N ARG A 9 10.75 -9.26 0.09
CA ARG A 9 11.56 -10.31 -0.54
C ARG A 9 10.98 -10.76 -1.87
N SER A 10 9.65 -10.80 -2.01
CA SER A 10 8.99 -11.13 -3.27
C SER A 10 9.24 -10.07 -4.34
N ALA A 11 8.99 -8.80 -4.02
CA ALA A 11 9.23 -7.67 -4.93
C ALA A 11 10.71 -7.56 -5.32
N ALA A 12 11.62 -7.71 -4.34
CA ALA A 12 13.06 -7.73 -4.62
C ALA A 12 13.45 -8.89 -5.53
N ARG A 13 12.91 -10.10 -5.31
CA ARG A 13 13.17 -11.26 -6.17
C ARG A 13 12.68 -11.02 -7.60
N GLN A 14 11.45 -10.53 -7.77
CA GLN A 14 10.91 -10.23 -9.09
C GLN A 14 11.76 -9.18 -9.83
N LEU A 15 12.17 -8.11 -9.14
CA LEU A 15 13.06 -7.10 -9.71
C LEU A 15 14.42 -7.70 -10.10
N THR A 16 15.04 -8.51 -9.23
CA THR A 16 16.32 -9.15 -9.55
C THR A 16 16.23 -10.07 -10.76
N LEU A 17 15.13 -10.82 -10.89
CA LEU A 17 14.87 -11.65 -12.06
C LEU A 17 14.70 -10.80 -13.32
N ALA A 18 13.90 -9.74 -13.26
CA ALA A 18 13.71 -8.83 -14.39
C ALA A 18 15.02 -8.14 -14.80
N MET A 19 15.88 -7.75 -13.85
CA MET A 19 17.19 -7.15 -14.15
C MET A 19 18.14 -8.16 -14.80
N LEU A 20 18.18 -9.40 -14.31
CA LEU A 20 18.98 -10.47 -14.93
C LEU A 20 18.49 -10.78 -16.35
N ALA A 21 17.18 -10.87 -16.55
CA ALA A 21 16.59 -11.10 -17.86
C ALA A 21 16.85 -9.93 -18.81
N LEU A 22 16.77 -8.68 -18.34
CA LEU A 22 17.12 -7.49 -19.11
C LEU A 22 18.59 -7.51 -19.51
N GLY A 23 19.48 -7.92 -18.60
CA GLY A 23 20.91 -8.11 -18.90
C GLY A 23 21.14 -9.15 -19.99
N LEU A 24 20.48 -10.31 -19.91
CA LEU A 24 20.56 -11.36 -20.93
C LEU A 24 19.96 -10.93 -22.27
N LEU A 25 18.83 -10.20 -22.25
CA LEU A 25 18.21 -9.64 -23.44
C LEU A 25 19.17 -8.65 -24.12
N GLY A 26 19.76 -7.73 -23.35
CA GLY A 26 20.75 -6.78 -23.85
C GLY A 26 21.98 -7.48 -24.44
N LEU A 27 22.52 -8.48 -23.72
CA LEU A 27 23.66 -9.28 -24.20
C LEU A 27 23.30 -10.02 -25.51
N GLY A 28 22.11 -10.60 -25.60
CA GLY A 28 21.62 -11.29 -26.79
C GLY A 28 21.49 -10.38 -28.01
N LEU A 29 21.00 -9.15 -27.82
CA LEU A 29 20.90 -8.14 -28.87
C LEU A 29 22.27 -7.63 -29.31
N ILE A 30 23.19 -7.38 -28.36
CA ILE A 30 24.56 -6.96 -28.66
C ILE A 30 25.30 -8.06 -29.44
N TRP A 31 25.14 -9.32 -29.02
CA TRP A 31 25.77 -10.46 -29.71
C TRP A 31 25.29 -10.61 -31.15
N ARG A 32 23.99 -10.40 -31.38
CA ARG A 32 23.39 -10.38 -32.73
C ARG A 32 24.02 -9.34 -33.64
N PHE A 33 24.44 -8.19 -33.08
CA PHE A 33 25.06 -7.11 -33.84
C PHE A 33 26.56 -7.33 -34.09
N ILE A 34 27.29 -7.84 -33.09
CA ILE A 34 28.76 -8.02 -33.16
C ILE A 34 29.15 -9.29 -33.94
N ALA A 35 28.40 -10.37 -33.77
CA ALA A 35 28.69 -11.67 -34.38
C ALA A 35 27.46 -12.23 -35.11
N PRO A 36 27.05 -11.62 -36.25
CA PRO A 36 25.86 -12.03 -37.00
C PRO A 36 25.95 -13.47 -37.55
N GLU A 37 27.16 -14.01 -37.71
CA GLU A 37 27.42 -15.41 -38.07
C GLU A 37 27.00 -16.40 -36.97
N GLN A 38 26.87 -15.96 -35.71
CA GLN A 38 26.57 -16.81 -34.54
C GLN A 38 25.13 -16.60 -34.01
N ASN A 39 24.15 -16.68 -34.90
CA ASN A 39 22.73 -16.48 -34.55
C ASN A 39 22.23 -17.42 -33.42
N GLY A 40 22.78 -18.64 -33.32
CA GLY A 40 22.40 -19.59 -32.27
C GLY A 40 22.69 -19.10 -30.85
N VAL A 41 23.80 -18.37 -30.65
CA VAL A 41 24.17 -17.85 -29.32
C VAL A 41 23.20 -16.74 -28.89
N SER A 42 22.85 -15.84 -29.82
CA SER A 42 21.85 -14.79 -29.56
C SER A 42 20.48 -15.38 -29.21
N GLN A 43 20.02 -16.39 -29.95
CA GLN A 43 18.74 -17.07 -29.67
C GLN A 43 18.74 -17.77 -28.31
N LEU A 44 19.85 -18.41 -27.91
CA LEU A 44 19.98 -19.03 -26.59
C LEU A 44 19.90 -17.98 -25.47
N LEU A 45 20.54 -16.82 -25.64
CA LEU A 45 20.50 -15.73 -24.67
C LEU A 45 19.10 -15.12 -24.54
N LEU A 46 18.41 -14.88 -25.65
CA LEU A 46 17.03 -14.38 -25.66
C LEU A 46 16.06 -15.43 -25.07
N GLY A 47 16.24 -16.71 -25.42
CA GLY A 47 15.47 -17.81 -24.85
C GLY A 47 15.65 -17.89 -23.33
N ALA A 48 16.89 -17.82 -22.85
CA ALA A 48 17.20 -17.80 -21.42
C ALA A 48 16.58 -16.58 -20.71
N ALA A 49 16.64 -15.39 -21.32
CA ALA A 49 15.98 -14.20 -20.80
C ALA A 49 14.46 -14.42 -20.67
N SER A 50 13.81 -14.95 -21.70
CA SER A 50 12.35 -15.20 -21.68
C SER A 50 11.95 -16.24 -20.62
N LEU A 51 12.72 -17.33 -20.48
CA LEU A 51 12.47 -18.37 -19.47
C LEU A 51 12.59 -17.84 -18.04
N LEU A 52 13.53 -16.93 -17.81
CA LEU A 52 13.78 -16.38 -16.48
C LEU A 52 12.61 -15.51 -15.99
N VAL A 53 11.89 -14.86 -16.91
CA VAL A 53 10.71 -14.04 -16.61
C VAL A 53 9.40 -14.82 -16.76
N ALA A 54 9.41 -15.98 -17.43
CA ALA A 54 8.23 -16.79 -17.63
C ALA A 54 7.57 -17.24 -16.31
N ILE A 55 8.37 -17.62 -15.32
CA ILE A 55 7.87 -18.11 -14.02
C ILE A 55 6.99 -17.06 -13.32
N PRO A 56 7.45 -15.83 -13.04
CA PRO A 56 6.61 -14.83 -12.40
C PRO A 56 5.39 -14.44 -13.25
N VAL A 57 5.53 -14.34 -14.57
CA VAL A 57 4.43 -13.96 -15.47
C VAL A 57 3.33 -15.01 -15.52
N ILE A 58 3.70 -16.27 -15.76
CA ILE A 58 2.71 -17.37 -15.85
C ILE A 58 2.05 -17.58 -14.49
N SER A 59 2.82 -17.48 -13.40
CA SER A 59 2.27 -17.54 -12.04
C SER A 59 1.28 -16.40 -11.77
N ALA A 60 1.60 -15.17 -12.18
CA ALA A 60 0.71 -14.03 -12.05
C ALA A 60 -0.55 -14.20 -12.90
N GLY A 61 -0.41 -14.53 -14.19
CA GLY A 61 -1.55 -14.79 -15.08
C GLY A 61 -2.47 -15.91 -14.58
N TRP A 62 -1.91 -17.00 -14.05
CA TRP A 62 -2.68 -18.09 -13.45
C TRP A 62 -3.41 -17.68 -12.17
N HIS A 63 -2.72 -16.93 -11.29
CA HIS A 63 -3.33 -16.40 -10.07
C HIS A 63 -4.48 -15.46 -10.39
N SER A 64 -4.28 -14.58 -11.38
CA SER A 64 -5.26 -13.61 -11.86
C SER A 64 -6.47 -14.26 -12.51
N LEU A 65 -6.33 -15.46 -13.08
CA LEU A 65 -7.47 -16.26 -13.56
C LEU A 65 -8.39 -16.71 -12.42
N ARG A 66 -7.82 -16.99 -11.24
CA ARG A 66 -8.57 -17.42 -10.05
C ARG A 66 -9.10 -16.24 -9.23
N HIS A 67 -8.42 -15.10 -9.26
CA HIS A 67 -8.80 -13.89 -8.54
C HIS A 67 -8.86 -12.70 -9.51
N PRO A 68 -10.01 -12.44 -10.15
CA PRO A 68 -10.15 -11.37 -11.13
C PRO A 68 -9.92 -9.99 -10.49
N SER A 69 -8.95 -9.25 -11.03
CA SER A 69 -8.63 -7.87 -10.66
C SER A 69 -8.20 -7.09 -11.92
N LEU A 70 -8.09 -5.75 -11.82
CA LEU A 70 -7.61 -4.92 -12.93
C LEU A 70 -6.20 -5.31 -13.38
N HIS A 71 -5.27 -5.40 -12.42
CA HIS A 71 -3.91 -5.89 -12.62
C HIS A 71 -3.90 -7.30 -13.22
N GLY A 72 -4.89 -8.11 -12.84
CA GLY A 72 -4.98 -9.47 -13.33
C GLY A 72 -5.24 -9.59 -14.83
N ILE A 73 -5.86 -8.59 -15.45
CA ILE A 73 -6.13 -8.63 -16.90
C ILE A 73 -4.87 -8.28 -17.69
N THR A 74 -4.08 -7.31 -17.23
CA THR A 74 -2.76 -7.03 -17.83
C THR A 74 -1.82 -8.22 -17.69
N ASP A 75 -1.83 -8.91 -16.54
CA ASP A 75 -1.07 -10.16 -16.34
C ASP A 75 -1.49 -11.25 -17.32
N GLN A 76 -2.79 -11.44 -17.52
CA GLN A 76 -3.32 -12.47 -18.43
C GLN A 76 -2.96 -12.17 -19.89
N LEU A 77 -3.12 -10.92 -20.33
CA LEU A 77 -2.77 -10.51 -21.69
C LEU A 77 -1.27 -10.70 -21.95
N ILE A 78 -0.42 -10.34 -21.00
CA ILE A 78 1.03 -10.47 -21.15
C ILE A 78 1.48 -11.92 -21.09
N ALA A 79 0.88 -12.74 -20.21
CA ALA A 79 1.12 -14.18 -20.20
C ALA A 79 0.71 -14.84 -21.53
N LEU A 80 -0.44 -14.44 -22.09
CA LEU A 80 -0.90 -14.96 -23.37
C LEU A 80 -0.01 -14.49 -24.54
N ALA A 81 0.37 -13.22 -24.56
CA ALA A 81 1.30 -12.67 -25.56
C ALA A 81 2.66 -13.37 -25.50
N MET A 82 3.16 -13.65 -24.29
CA MET A 82 4.41 -14.39 -24.10
C MET A 82 4.32 -15.83 -24.64
N LEU A 83 3.22 -16.53 -24.38
CA LEU A 83 2.98 -17.87 -24.93
C LEU A 83 2.87 -17.85 -26.45
N GLY A 84 2.18 -16.85 -27.01
CA GLY A 84 2.08 -16.66 -28.46
C GLY A 84 3.44 -16.36 -29.10
N ALA A 85 4.24 -15.50 -28.49
CA ALA A 85 5.61 -15.19 -28.93
C ALA A 85 6.53 -16.41 -28.88
N TRP A 86 6.39 -17.28 -27.86
CA TRP A 86 7.08 -18.57 -27.85
C TRP A 86 6.62 -19.50 -28.98
N ALA A 87 5.32 -19.53 -29.27
CA ALA A 87 4.78 -20.37 -30.35
C ALA A 87 5.27 -19.92 -31.74
N THR A 88 5.52 -18.62 -31.95
CA THR A 88 6.04 -18.07 -33.21
C THR A 88 7.57 -18.00 -33.26
N GLY A 89 8.26 -18.27 -32.15
CA GLY A 89 9.71 -18.19 -32.04
C GLY A 89 10.26 -16.77 -31.84
N ASP A 90 9.40 -15.78 -31.57
CA ASP A 90 9.82 -14.42 -31.22
C ASP A 90 10.26 -14.33 -29.75
N LEU A 91 11.47 -14.82 -29.49
CA LEU A 91 12.08 -14.82 -28.16
C LEU A 91 12.36 -13.41 -27.63
N MET A 92 12.48 -12.41 -28.51
CA MET A 92 12.69 -11.02 -28.10
C MET A 92 11.43 -10.46 -27.45
N THR A 93 10.29 -10.60 -28.12
CA THR A 93 8.99 -10.15 -27.58
C THR A 93 8.60 -10.95 -26.34
N ALA A 94 8.87 -12.27 -26.33
CA ALA A 94 8.63 -13.14 -25.19
C ALA A 94 9.45 -12.76 -23.93
N ALA A 95 10.56 -12.04 -24.07
CA ALA A 95 11.32 -11.51 -22.94
C ALA A 95 10.96 -10.05 -22.62
N LEU A 96 10.87 -9.20 -23.63
CA LEU A 96 10.75 -7.75 -23.47
C LEU A 96 9.45 -7.32 -22.78
N LEU A 97 8.30 -7.84 -23.23
CA LEU A 97 7.00 -7.46 -22.69
C LEU A 97 6.89 -7.78 -21.18
N PRO A 98 7.19 -9.02 -20.72
CA PRO A 98 7.31 -9.34 -19.32
C PRO A 98 8.24 -8.44 -18.49
N ILE A 99 9.41 -8.10 -19.04
CA ILE A 99 10.38 -7.26 -18.32
C ILE A 99 9.78 -5.89 -18.05
N ILE A 100 9.22 -5.24 -19.08
CA ILE A 100 8.59 -3.91 -18.96
C ILE A 100 7.44 -3.95 -17.95
N MET A 101 6.61 -5.01 -18.00
CA MET A 101 5.52 -5.22 -17.05
C MET A 101 5.99 -5.28 -15.60
N ILE A 102 7.01 -6.10 -15.32
CA ILE A 102 7.52 -6.25 -13.94
C ILE A 102 8.06 -4.92 -13.43
N PHE A 103 8.78 -4.15 -14.26
CA PHE A 103 9.21 -2.81 -13.87
C PHE A 103 8.03 -1.89 -13.57
N GLY A 104 6.97 -1.93 -14.41
CA GLY A 104 5.74 -1.18 -14.19
C GLY A 104 5.09 -1.50 -12.84
N HIS A 105 4.92 -2.79 -12.53
CA HIS A 105 4.33 -3.23 -11.26
C HIS A 105 5.16 -2.81 -10.04
N VAL A 106 6.49 -2.94 -10.10
CA VAL A 106 7.34 -2.51 -8.98
C VAL A 106 7.29 -1.00 -8.77
N LEU A 107 7.21 -0.22 -9.87
CA LEU A 107 7.11 1.24 -9.77
C LEU A 107 5.76 1.65 -9.15
N GLU A 108 4.68 0.99 -9.55
CA GLU A 108 3.35 1.19 -8.98
C GLU A 108 3.31 0.82 -7.49
N GLU A 109 3.86 -0.34 -7.11
CA GLU A 109 3.90 -0.80 -5.72
C GLU A 109 4.69 0.18 -4.83
N ARG A 110 5.82 0.70 -5.32
CA ARG A 110 6.59 1.74 -4.61
C ARG A 110 5.82 3.02 -4.40
N SER A 111 5.03 3.47 -5.39
CA SER A 111 4.20 4.67 -5.25
C SER A 111 3.14 4.52 -4.15
N VAL A 112 2.60 3.31 -3.94
CA VAL A 112 1.59 3.03 -2.91
C VAL A 112 2.19 2.96 -1.50
N ILE A 113 3.40 2.39 -1.36
CA ILE A 113 4.07 2.21 -0.05
C ILE A 113 4.43 3.56 0.60
N GLY A 114 4.87 4.54 -0.20
CA GLY A 114 5.29 5.85 0.32
C GLY A 114 4.17 6.60 1.07
N SER A 115 2.92 6.46 0.64
CA SER A 115 1.77 7.10 1.28
C SER A 115 1.46 6.49 2.66
N GLN A 116 1.55 5.16 2.79
CA GLN A 116 1.24 4.45 4.04
C GLN A 116 2.26 4.72 5.14
N GLU A 117 3.54 4.83 4.80
CA GLU A 117 4.60 5.17 5.76
C GLU A 117 4.42 6.58 6.34
N ALA A 118 3.94 7.54 5.54
CA ALA A 118 3.62 8.89 6.00
C ALA A 118 2.47 8.89 7.01
N ILE A 119 1.45 8.05 6.81
CA ILE A 119 0.30 7.94 7.71
C ILE A 119 0.67 7.24 9.02
N GLU A 120 1.51 6.21 8.98
CA GLU A 120 2.00 5.56 10.20
C GLU A 120 2.92 6.49 11.00
N ALA A 121 3.75 7.29 10.33
CA ALA A 121 4.58 8.31 10.99
C ALA A 121 3.72 9.33 11.74
N LEU A 122 2.55 9.71 11.21
CA LEU A 122 1.56 10.53 11.92
C LEU A 122 0.98 9.81 13.15
N GLY A 123 0.67 8.51 13.04
CA GLY A 123 0.19 7.71 14.18
C GLY A 123 1.22 7.47 15.29
N ARG A 124 2.52 7.65 15.02
CA ARG A 124 3.55 7.60 16.08
C ARG A 124 3.62 8.89 16.89
N LEU A 125 3.18 10.01 16.32
CA LEU A 125 3.12 11.30 17.01
C LEU A 125 1.96 11.40 18.03
N THR A 126 1.04 10.42 18.05
CA THR A 126 -0.07 10.32 19.01
C THR A 126 0.23 9.46 20.24
N ARG A 127 1.41 8.81 20.32
CA ARG A 127 1.84 8.14 21.56
C ARG A 127 2.28 9.21 22.56
N SER A 128 1.60 9.27 23.69
CA SER A 128 1.96 10.14 24.82
C SER A 128 2.07 9.32 26.10
N GLN A 129 2.92 9.79 27.01
CA GLN A 129 2.91 9.32 28.39
C GLN A 129 1.68 9.89 29.10
N ALA A 130 1.12 9.12 30.02
CA ALA A 130 0.00 9.49 30.89
C ALA A 130 0.40 9.27 32.34
N ARG A 131 0.03 10.20 33.22
CA ARG A 131 0.24 10.05 34.66
C ARG A 131 -0.99 9.47 35.30
N LEU A 132 -1.00 8.15 35.46
CA LEU A 132 -2.08 7.39 36.09
C LEU A 132 -2.06 7.61 37.61
N LEU A 133 -3.20 7.97 38.17
CA LEU A 133 -3.44 8.07 39.59
C LEU A 133 -3.95 6.71 40.08
N SER A 134 -3.12 6.02 40.85
CA SER A 134 -3.45 4.73 41.47
C SER A 134 -4.45 4.92 42.62
N ALA A 135 -5.14 3.84 43.00
CA ALA A 135 -6.11 3.86 44.11
C ALA A 135 -5.49 4.23 45.47
N ASP A 136 -4.17 4.07 45.63
CA ASP A 136 -3.40 4.46 46.82
C ASP A 136 -2.98 5.95 46.81
N GLY A 137 -3.35 6.70 45.77
CA GLY A 137 -2.98 8.10 45.57
C GLY A 137 -1.58 8.31 44.98
N SER A 138 -0.85 7.23 44.67
CA SER A 138 0.43 7.33 43.97
C SER A 138 0.23 7.67 42.48
N ILE A 139 1.19 8.39 41.90
CA ILE A 139 1.19 8.73 40.47
C ILE A 139 2.22 7.87 39.77
N ARG A 140 1.81 7.15 38.72
CA ARG A 140 2.71 6.37 37.87
C ARG A 140 2.60 6.81 36.42
N GLU A 141 3.74 6.94 35.76
CA GLU A 141 3.78 7.21 34.33
C GLU A 141 3.56 5.91 33.54
N VAL A 142 2.61 5.94 32.60
CA VAL A 142 2.22 4.81 31.76
C VAL A 142 2.00 5.28 30.33
N ASP A 143 2.19 4.40 29.35
CA ASP A 143 1.87 4.70 27.96
C ASP A 143 0.34 4.85 27.79
N ASN A 144 -0.12 5.87 27.04
CA ASN A 144 -1.54 6.12 26.84
C ASN A 144 -2.31 4.92 26.25
N THR A 145 -1.63 4.02 25.54
CA THR A 145 -2.21 2.78 25.00
C THR A 145 -2.59 1.74 26.08
N THR A 146 -2.06 1.88 27.29
CA THR A 146 -2.32 0.95 28.41
C THR A 146 -3.46 1.40 29.32
N LEU A 147 -3.94 2.64 29.13
CA LEU A 147 -5.07 3.19 29.87
C LEU A 147 -6.34 2.41 29.58
N LYS A 148 -7.24 2.36 30.56
CA LYS A 148 -8.57 1.75 30.45
C LYS A 148 -9.65 2.75 30.82
N PRO A 149 -10.88 2.61 30.30
CA PRO A 149 -12.01 3.38 30.79
C PRO A 149 -12.17 3.21 32.31
N GLY A 150 -12.36 4.32 33.02
CA GLY A 150 -12.42 4.39 34.48
C GLY A 150 -11.08 4.73 35.15
N ASP A 151 -9.96 4.68 34.44
CA ASP A 151 -8.67 5.13 34.97
C ASP A 151 -8.69 6.64 35.23
N GLN A 152 -8.05 7.07 36.32
CA GLN A 152 -7.89 8.49 36.63
C GLN A 152 -6.50 8.94 36.24
N VAL A 153 -6.39 10.01 35.46
CA VAL A 153 -5.09 10.55 35.03
C VAL A 153 -4.95 12.01 35.40
N GLU A 154 -3.74 12.39 35.81
CA GLU A 154 -3.37 13.76 36.15
C GLU A 154 -2.76 14.47 34.94
N VAL A 155 -3.38 15.57 34.50
CA VAL A 155 -2.93 16.40 33.37
C VAL A 155 -2.49 17.76 33.93
N ARG A 156 -1.23 18.14 33.70
CA ARG A 156 -0.65 19.41 34.16
C ARG A 156 -0.59 20.40 33.00
N ALA A 157 -0.39 21.67 33.32
CA ALA A 157 -0.13 22.70 32.33
C ALA A 157 1.02 22.29 31.40
N GLY A 158 0.82 22.40 30.09
CA GLY A 158 1.74 21.98 29.03
C GLY A 158 1.55 20.54 28.53
N ASP A 159 0.81 19.69 29.26
CA ASP A 159 0.63 18.29 28.85
C ASP A 159 -0.50 18.10 27.86
N ARG A 160 -0.37 17.07 27.02
CA ARG A 160 -1.50 16.57 26.23
C ARG A 160 -2.41 15.69 27.06
N VAL A 161 -3.70 15.86 26.87
CA VAL A 161 -4.74 14.98 27.39
C VAL A 161 -4.56 13.59 26.72
N PRO A 162 -4.28 12.52 27.48
CA PRO A 162 -3.85 11.24 26.89
C PRO A 162 -4.99 10.42 26.27
N ALA A 163 -6.24 10.65 26.67
CA ALA A 163 -7.43 9.96 26.19
C ALA A 163 -8.68 10.83 26.41
N ASP A 164 -9.76 10.53 25.71
CA ASP A 164 -11.05 11.18 25.97
C ASP A 164 -11.51 10.86 27.39
N GLY A 165 -12.01 11.87 28.09
CA GLY A 165 -12.35 11.74 29.50
C GLY A 165 -13.34 12.77 30.00
N ARG A 166 -13.55 12.77 31.31
CA ARG A 166 -14.37 13.75 32.02
C ARG A 166 -13.60 14.29 33.21
N VAL A 167 -13.63 15.61 33.42
CA VAL A 167 -12.94 16.24 34.54
C VAL A 167 -13.59 15.84 35.87
N LEU A 168 -12.79 15.27 36.78
CA LEU A 168 -13.18 14.98 38.15
C LEU A 168 -12.76 16.09 39.12
N PHE A 169 -11.64 16.76 38.84
CA PHE A 169 -11.10 17.80 39.70
C PHE A 169 -10.29 18.82 38.90
N GLY A 170 -10.33 20.07 39.37
CA GLY A 170 -9.57 21.18 38.84
C GLY A 170 -10.34 22.04 37.84
N GLN A 171 -9.70 23.11 37.42
CA GLN A 171 -10.16 24.00 36.37
C GLN A 171 -8.94 24.40 35.53
N ALA A 172 -9.10 24.35 34.20
CA ALA A 172 -8.05 24.72 33.26
C ALA A 172 -8.60 25.06 31.88
N SER A 173 -7.79 25.72 31.09
CA SER A 173 -8.03 26.04 29.69
C SER A 173 -7.37 24.98 28.80
N LEU A 174 -8.16 24.34 27.93
CA LEU A 174 -7.67 23.31 27.00
C LEU A 174 -7.64 23.85 25.57
N ASP A 175 -6.49 23.78 24.92
CA ASP A 175 -6.39 24.01 23.48
C ASP A 175 -6.88 22.77 22.72
N THR A 176 -8.02 22.91 22.06
CA THR A 176 -8.65 21.89 21.22
C THR A 176 -8.46 22.15 19.72
N SER A 177 -7.66 23.15 19.33
CA SER A 177 -7.48 23.57 17.93
C SER A 177 -6.99 22.43 17.03
N SER A 178 -6.20 21.50 17.57
CA SER A 178 -5.72 20.30 16.88
C SER A 178 -6.82 19.31 16.50
N ILE A 179 -8.00 19.39 17.13
CA ILE A 179 -9.10 18.43 16.96
C ILE A 179 -10.33 19.12 16.36
N THR A 180 -10.74 20.26 16.92
CA THR A 180 -11.95 20.98 16.50
C THR A 180 -11.66 22.07 15.47
N GLY A 181 -10.41 22.53 15.37
CA GLY A 181 -10.03 23.66 14.51
C GLY A 181 -10.43 25.03 15.07
N GLU A 182 -11.06 25.07 16.26
CA GLU A 182 -11.42 26.32 16.92
C GLU A 182 -10.22 26.89 17.69
N SER A 183 -9.93 28.18 17.53
CA SER A 183 -8.79 28.84 18.18
C SER A 183 -9.06 29.28 19.62
N VAL A 184 -10.31 29.22 20.07
CA VAL A 184 -10.70 29.61 21.43
C VAL A 184 -10.51 28.40 22.34
N PRO A 185 -9.69 28.50 23.41
CA PRO A 185 -9.52 27.41 24.36
C PRO A 185 -10.83 27.04 25.06
N LEU A 186 -11.05 25.74 25.26
CA LEU A 186 -12.16 25.20 26.03
C LEU A 186 -11.89 25.35 27.53
N GLU A 187 -12.75 26.06 28.25
CA GLU A 187 -12.69 26.07 29.72
C GLU A 187 -13.20 24.74 30.29
N ALA A 188 -12.27 23.94 30.78
CA ALA A 188 -12.54 22.65 31.41
C ALA A 188 -12.71 22.82 32.91
N SER A 189 -13.87 22.40 33.42
CA SER A 189 -14.20 22.35 34.85
C SER A 189 -14.86 21.01 35.18
N VAL A 190 -15.04 20.72 36.48
CA VAL A 190 -15.58 19.43 36.95
C VAL A 190 -16.90 19.08 36.23
N GLY A 191 -16.95 17.89 35.65
CA GLY A 191 -18.10 17.37 34.89
C GLY A 191 -18.02 17.58 33.38
N ILE A 192 -17.14 18.45 32.88
CA ILE A 192 -16.96 18.70 31.44
C ILE A 192 -16.23 17.52 30.78
N GLU A 193 -16.66 17.15 29.57
CA GLU A 193 -15.96 16.18 28.71
C GLU A 193 -14.75 16.84 28.03
N VAL A 194 -13.63 16.11 27.99
CA VAL A 194 -12.38 16.55 27.39
C VAL A 194 -11.93 15.56 26.32
N PHE A 195 -11.27 16.07 25.28
CA PHE A 195 -10.82 15.27 24.14
C PHE A 195 -9.35 14.85 24.28
N GLY A 196 -9.07 13.60 23.97
CA GLY A 196 -7.70 13.09 23.85
C GLY A 196 -6.96 13.81 22.72
N GLY A 197 -5.77 14.32 23.01
CA GLY A 197 -4.95 15.13 22.10
C GLY A 197 -5.05 16.65 22.31
N ALA A 198 -6.00 17.13 23.12
CA ALA A 198 -6.04 18.52 23.55
C ALA A 198 -4.82 18.86 24.41
N ILE A 199 -4.33 20.09 24.34
CA ILE A 199 -3.19 20.54 25.16
C ILE A 199 -3.72 21.34 26.34
N ASN A 200 -3.34 20.94 27.55
CA ASN A 200 -3.67 21.72 28.73
C ASN A 200 -2.79 22.96 28.79
N LEU A 201 -3.40 24.16 28.81
CA LEU A 201 -2.66 25.42 28.78
C LEU A 201 -2.26 25.88 30.18
N ASP A 202 -3.11 25.61 31.18
CA ASP A 202 -2.91 26.08 32.55
C ASP A 202 -3.50 25.09 33.58
N GLY A 203 -3.32 25.36 34.87
CA GLY A 203 -3.94 24.58 35.93
C GLY A 203 -3.52 23.09 36.01
N LEU A 204 -4.20 22.39 36.91
CA LEU A 204 -4.07 20.95 37.13
C LEU A 204 -5.44 20.33 36.97
N LEU A 205 -5.57 19.34 36.09
CA LEU A 205 -6.79 18.56 35.93
C LEU A 205 -6.57 17.13 36.37
N ARG A 206 -7.56 16.55 37.04
CA ARG A 206 -7.70 15.09 37.14
C ARG A 206 -8.91 14.69 36.32
N ILE A 207 -8.70 13.78 35.40
CA ILE A 207 -9.73 13.33 34.47
C ILE A 207 -9.94 11.83 34.62
N GLU A 208 -11.19 11.41 34.53
CA GLU A 208 -11.59 10.01 34.38
C GLU A 208 -11.59 9.68 32.90
N VAL A 209 -10.84 8.66 32.50
CA VAL A 209 -10.80 8.18 31.11
C VAL A 209 -12.15 7.56 30.77
N THR A 210 -12.81 8.03 29.71
CA THR A 210 -14.10 7.51 29.24
C THR A 210 -13.95 6.67 27.97
N ARG A 211 -13.09 7.11 27.04
CA ARG A 211 -12.88 6.44 25.75
C ARG A 211 -11.39 6.44 25.38
N ILE A 212 -10.90 5.32 24.84
CA ILE A 212 -9.49 5.10 24.47
C ILE A 212 -9.37 4.58 23.04
N GLY A 213 -8.18 4.75 22.43
CA GLY A 213 -7.84 4.16 21.14
C GLY A 213 -8.88 4.45 20.07
N ASP A 214 -9.35 3.40 19.38
CA ASP A 214 -10.32 3.47 18.28
C ASP A 214 -11.70 4.00 18.70
N GLN A 215 -12.03 3.96 20.00
CA GLN A 215 -13.29 4.48 20.52
C GLN A 215 -13.23 5.97 20.87
N SER A 216 -12.03 6.55 20.98
CA SER A 216 -11.84 7.99 21.20
C SER A 216 -12.30 8.81 19.99
N THR A 217 -12.54 10.09 20.21
CA THR A 217 -12.95 11.03 19.16
C THR A 217 -11.89 11.10 18.06
N LEU A 218 -10.62 11.25 18.44
CA LEU A 218 -9.51 11.24 17.48
C LEU A 218 -9.37 9.87 16.79
N GLY A 219 -9.54 8.76 17.51
CA GLY A 219 -9.53 7.41 16.95
C GLY A 219 -10.60 7.19 15.89
N LYS A 220 -11.82 7.70 16.11
CA LYS A 220 -12.90 7.66 15.10
C LYS A 220 -12.58 8.50 13.88
N VAL A 221 -12.02 9.69 14.06
CA VAL A 221 -11.58 10.54 12.93
C VAL A 221 -10.49 9.82 12.12
N ILE A 222 -9.49 9.24 12.78
CA ILE A 222 -8.46 8.43 12.12
C ILE A 222 -9.08 7.25 11.37
N ALA A 223 -10.02 6.53 11.98
CA ALA A 223 -10.70 5.40 11.33
C ALA A 223 -11.51 5.83 10.11
N LEU A 224 -12.18 6.99 10.16
CA LEU A 224 -12.91 7.56 9.03
C LEU A 224 -11.95 7.96 7.90
N MET A 225 -10.82 8.60 8.22
CA MET A 225 -9.79 8.94 7.23
C MET A 225 -9.18 7.70 6.59
N GLN A 226 -8.81 6.69 7.37
CA GLN A 226 -8.32 5.41 6.87
C GLN A 226 -9.36 4.71 5.98
N SER A 227 -10.65 4.79 6.34
CA SER A 227 -11.73 4.23 5.53
C SER A 227 -11.92 4.97 4.21
N ALA A 228 -11.76 6.30 4.21
CA ALA A 228 -11.82 7.13 3.01
C ALA A 228 -10.64 6.85 2.07
N GLU A 229 -9.43 6.71 2.61
CA GLU A 229 -8.23 6.40 1.82
C GLU A 229 -8.23 4.97 1.26
N ARG A 230 -8.70 3.99 2.04
CA ARG A 230 -8.88 2.61 1.57
C ARG A 230 -9.98 2.49 0.50
N SER A 231 -10.76 3.54 0.28
CA SER A 231 -11.76 3.52 -0.77
C SER A 231 -11.06 3.55 -2.14
N LYS A 232 -11.25 2.47 -2.93
CA LYS A 232 -10.69 2.38 -4.29
C LYS A 232 -11.07 3.63 -5.09
N PRO A 233 -10.11 4.30 -5.76
CA PRO A 233 -10.38 5.46 -6.61
C PRO A 233 -11.53 5.19 -7.60
N PRO A 234 -12.39 6.18 -7.89
CA PRO A 234 -13.52 5.98 -8.80
C PRO A 234 -13.07 5.55 -10.21
N ILE A 235 -11.89 6.00 -10.65
CA ILE A 235 -11.31 5.63 -11.95
C ILE A 235 -10.91 4.15 -12.03
N THR A 236 -10.39 3.56 -10.94
CA THR A 236 -10.03 2.13 -10.93
C THR A 236 -11.27 1.26 -11.00
N ARG A 237 -12.37 1.64 -10.33
CA ARG A 237 -13.65 0.90 -10.46
C ARG A 237 -14.21 0.93 -11.88
N LEU A 238 -14.05 2.05 -12.58
CA LEU A 238 -14.50 2.18 -13.97
C LEU A 238 -13.68 1.28 -14.90
N LEU A 239 -12.37 1.25 -14.72
CA LEU A 239 -11.48 0.38 -15.46
C LEU A 239 -11.78 -1.11 -15.18
N GLU A 240 -12.02 -1.52 -13.92
CA GLU A 240 -12.43 -2.90 -13.56
C GLU A 240 -13.70 -3.33 -14.31
N ARG A 241 -14.68 -2.43 -14.45
CA ARG A 241 -15.95 -2.72 -15.13
C ARG A 241 -15.79 -3.02 -16.62
N TYR A 242 -14.85 -2.36 -17.31
CA TYR A 242 -14.67 -2.48 -18.76
C TYR A 242 -13.52 -3.40 -19.16
N ALA A 243 -12.60 -3.72 -18.26
CA ALA A 243 -11.41 -4.50 -18.58
C ALA A 243 -11.76 -5.92 -19.07
N GLY A 244 -12.80 -6.56 -18.52
CA GLY A 244 -13.28 -7.85 -19.01
C GLY A 244 -13.77 -7.82 -20.47
N SER A 245 -14.59 -6.81 -20.82
CA SER A 245 -15.04 -6.62 -22.21
C SER A 245 -13.89 -6.28 -23.16
N TYR A 246 -12.90 -5.52 -22.68
CA TYR A 246 -11.70 -5.21 -23.46
C TYR A 246 -10.88 -6.46 -23.78
N MET A 247 -10.67 -7.36 -22.81
CA MET A 247 -9.98 -8.63 -23.03
C MET A 247 -10.67 -9.47 -24.10
N VAL A 248 -11.99 -9.63 -24.00
CA VAL A 248 -12.78 -10.38 -25.01
C VAL A 248 -12.65 -9.74 -26.39
N LEU A 249 -12.68 -8.41 -26.47
CA LEU A 249 -12.50 -7.68 -27.72
C LEU A 249 -11.12 -7.94 -28.35
N VAL A 250 -10.04 -7.84 -27.57
CA VAL A 250 -8.67 -8.08 -28.06
C VAL A 250 -8.51 -9.52 -28.54
N LEU A 251 -9.02 -10.50 -27.78
CA LEU A 251 -8.97 -11.92 -28.18
C LEU A 251 -9.77 -12.19 -29.46
N LEU A 252 -10.91 -11.54 -29.63
CA LEU A 252 -11.74 -11.67 -30.83
C LEU A 252 -11.04 -11.08 -32.05
N ILE A 253 -10.41 -9.90 -31.91
CA ILE A 253 -9.61 -9.29 -32.98
C ILE A 253 -8.44 -10.19 -33.33
N ALA A 254 -7.68 -10.69 -32.35
CA ALA A 254 -6.57 -11.62 -32.57
C ALA A 254 -7.01 -12.89 -33.32
N ALA A 255 -8.10 -13.53 -32.86
CA ALA A 255 -8.65 -14.72 -33.49
C ALA A 255 -9.13 -14.45 -34.94
N LEU A 256 -9.76 -13.29 -35.17
CA LEU A 256 -10.22 -12.90 -36.50
C LEU A 256 -9.05 -12.62 -37.45
N THR A 257 -8.02 -11.91 -36.98
CA THR A 257 -6.80 -11.64 -37.76
C THR A 257 -6.08 -12.93 -38.12
N TRP A 258 -5.97 -13.87 -37.18
CA TRP A 258 -5.39 -15.19 -37.44
C TRP A 258 -6.23 -15.98 -38.45
N PHE A 259 -7.56 -15.97 -38.32
CA PHE A 259 -8.45 -16.67 -39.24
C PHE A 259 -8.35 -16.14 -40.69
N ILE A 260 -8.23 -14.82 -40.86
CA ILE A 260 -8.14 -14.19 -42.18
C ILE A 260 -6.74 -14.38 -42.79
N THR A 261 -5.69 -14.13 -42.02
CA THR A 261 -4.32 -14.10 -42.55
C THR A 261 -3.70 -15.50 -42.61
N GLN A 262 -4.19 -16.45 -41.80
CA GLN A 262 -3.55 -17.75 -41.51
C GLN A 262 -2.09 -17.64 -41.04
N ASP A 263 -1.65 -16.42 -40.70
CA ASP A 263 -0.32 -16.11 -40.23
C ASP A 263 -0.36 -15.84 -38.73
N ALA A 264 0.39 -16.66 -37.97
CA ALA A 264 0.51 -16.52 -36.54
C ALA A 264 1.32 -15.27 -36.14
N GLN A 265 2.17 -14.74 -37.02
CA GLN A 265 2.93 -13.51 -36.76
C GLN A 265 2.05 -12.25 -36.84
N ALA A 266 0.98 -12.26 -37.64
CA ALA A 266 0.05 -11.14 -37.76
C ALA A 266 -0.87 -10.96 -36.54
N MET A 267 -0.91 -11.93 -35.62
CA MET A 267 -1.76 -11.95 -34.43
C MET A 267 -1.11 -11.30 -33.20
N LEU A 268 0.24 -11.26 -33.16
CA LEU A 268 1.05 -10.76 -32.03
C LEU A 268 1.32 -9.26 -32.13
#